data_AF-A0A4Z1KP46-F1
#
_entry.id   AF-A0A4Z1KP46-F1
#
_cell.length_a   1.000
_cell.length_b   1.000
_cell.length_c   1.000
_cell.angle_alpha   90.00
_cell.angle_beta   90.00
_cell.angle_gamma   90.00
#
_symmetry.space_group_name_H-M   'P 1'
#
loop_
_entity.id
_entity.type
_entity.pdbx_description
1 polymer ?
#
loop_
_entity_poly.entity_id
_entity_poly.type
_entity_poly.pdbx_seq_one_letter_code
_entity_poly.pdbx_strand_id
1 'polypeptide(L)'
;MPGVKILIPTSNYGHDQTETAILCTVFTNARYTVHFATENGAPPACDRKMLEGITQKLLGATQEAITAYKQMSQTQEFSTPVS
;
A
#
# COMPACT_ATOMS: atom_id res chain seq x y z
N MET A 1 -22.87 -12.24 6.91
CA MET A 1 -22.01 -11.85 8.04
C MET A 1 -21.06 -10.79 7.52
N PRO A 2 -20.88 -9.63 8.18
CA PRO A 2 -19.84 -8.71 7.75
C PRO A 2 -18.49 -9.44 7.89
N GLY A 3 -17.74 -9.52 6.78
CA GLY A 3 -16.41 -10.13 6.77
C GLY A 3 -15.46 -9.40 7.71
N VAL A 4 -14.37 -10.06 8.11
CA VAL A 4 -13.33 -9.45 8.93
C VAL A 4 -12.67 -8.31 8.16
N LYS A 5 -12.51 -7.16 8.82
CA LYS A 5 -11.88 -5.95 8.27
C LYS A 5 -10.49 -5.75 8.85
N ILE A 6 -9.55 -5.37 8.01
CA ILE A 6 -8.16 -5.06 8.37
C ILE A 6 -7.93 -3.57 8.14
N LEU A 7 -7.27 -2.92 9.09
CA LEU A 7 -6.81 -1.53 8.96
C LEU A 7 -5.29 -1.53 8.89
N ILE A 8 -4.73 -0.97 7.81
CA ILE A 8 -3.30 -0.79 7.62
C ILE A 8 -2.99 0.69 7.90
N PRO A 9 -2.36 1.03 9.05
CA PRO A 9 -1.89 2.38 9.30
C PRO A 9 -0.65 2.65 8.44
N THR A 10 -0.60 3.82 7.81
CA THR A 10 0.51 4.23 6.94
C THR A 10 0.83 5.71 7.17
N SER A 11 2.09 6.08 6.97
CA SER A 11 2.45 7.50 6.90
C SER A 11 1.89 8.12 5.63
N ASN A 12 1.60 9.43 5.67
CA ASN A 12 1.24 10.19 4.48
C ASN A 12 2.30 10.06 3.37
N TYR A 13 3.59 10.01 3.77
CA TYR A 13 4.70 9.86 2.84
C TYR A 13 5.82 8.99 3.40
N GLY A 14 6.54 8.30 2.50
CA GLY A 14 7.85 7.72 2.77
C GLY A 14 7.84 6.32 3.38
N HIS A 15 6.68 5.65 3.41
CA HIS A 15 6.60 4.26 3.81
C HIS A 15 7.23 3.34 2.75
N ASP A 16 7.65 2.13 3.15
CA ASP A 16 8.10 1.08 2.25
C ASP A 16 6.88 0.49 1.50
N GLN A 17 6.90 0.51 0.16
CA GLN A 17 5.80 -0.06 -0.62
C GLN A 17 5.62 -1.56 -0.40
N THR A 18 6.66 -2.31 -0.05
CA THR A 18 6.63 -3.76 0.13
C THR A 18 5.79 -4.13 1.34
N GLU A 19 6.02 -3.45 2.47
CA GLU A 19 5.29 -3.67 3.73
C GLU A 19 3.81 -3.32 3.60
N THR A 20 3.45 -2.44 2.67
CA THR A 20 2.08 -1.99 2.47
C THR A 20 1.37 -2.82 1.39
N ALA A 21 1.97 -2.93 0.20
CA ALA A 21 1.34 -3.54 -0.97
C ALA A 21 1.25 -5.06 -0.90
N ILE A 22 2.30 -5.74 -0.42
CA ILE A 22 2.27 -7.21 -0.28
C ILE A 22 1.27 -7.59 0.81
N LEU A 23 1.26 -6.85 1.91
CA LEU A 23 0.37 -7.07 3.04
C LEU A 23 -1.11 -6.87 2.63
N CYS A 24 -1.42 -5.80 1.88
CA CYS A 24 -2.73 -5.59 1.26
C CYS A 24 -3.12 -6.75 0.33
N THR A 25 -2.20 -7.21 -0.51
CA THR A 25 -2.44 -8.31 -1.47
C THR A 25 -2.76 -9.62 -0.74
N VAL A 26 -1.97 -9.98 0.28
CA VAL A 26 -2.17 -11.19 1.09
C VAL A 26 -3.54 -11.18 1.77
N PHE A 27 -3.92 -10.07 2.40
CA PHE A 27 -5.22 -9.98 3.08
C PHE A 27 -6.40 -9.96 2.12
N THR A 28 -6.28 -9.27 0.99
CA THR A 28 -7.32 -9.25 -0.06
C THR A 28 -7.52 -10.65 -0.63
N ASN A 29 -6.45 -11.39 -0.93
CA ASN A 29 -6.51 -12.77 -1.43
C ASN A 29 -7.13 -13.73 -0.42
N ALA A 30 -6.91 -13.49 0.88
CA ALA A 30 -7.57 -14.21 1.96
C ALA A 30 -9.02 -13.75 2.23
N ARG A 31 -9.58 -12.88 1.37
CA ARG A 31 -10.97 -12.39 1.39
C ARG A 31 -11.31 -11.49 2.57
N TYR A 32 -10.30 -10.85 3.17
CA TYR A 32 -10.51 -9.76 4.11
C TYR A 32 -10.82 -8.46 3.37
N THR A 33 -11.58 -7.57 4.00
CA THR A 33 -11.74 -6.19 3.52
C THR A 33 -10.62 -5.35 4.12
N VAL A 34 -9.77 -4.77 3.27
CA VAL A 34 -8.62 -3.96 3.69
C VAL A 34 -8.98 -2.48 3.60
N HIS A 35 -8.69 -1.72 4.65
CA HIS A 35 -8.77 -0.27 4.70
C HIS A 35 -7.41 0.32 5.07
N PHE A 36 -7.18 1.58 4.67
CA PHE A 36 -5.98 2.33 5.03
C PHE A 36 -6.31 3.45 6.00
N ALA A 37 -5.39 3.73 6.91
CA ALA A 37 -5.43 4.93 7.75
C ALA A 37 -4.17 5.77 7.53
N THR A 38 -4.35 7.08 7.42
CA THR A 38 -3.27 8.06 7.32
C THR A 38 -3.53 9.22 8.28
N GLU A 39 -2.51 10.00 8.61
CA GLU A 39 -2.59 11.02 9.66
C GLU A 39 -3.62 12.13 9.37
N ASN A 40 -3.99 12.32 8.10
CA ASN A 40 -4.95 13.34 7.68
C ASN A 40 -6.00 12.83 6.67
N GLY A 41 -6.09 11.51 6.47
CA GLY A 41 -7.00 10.92 5.48
C GLY A 41 -6.62 11.18 4.02
N ALA A 42 -5.42 11.70 3.73
CA ALA A 42 -4.91 11.80 2.36
C ALA A 42 -4.34 10.46 1.88
N PRO A 43 -4.40 10.15 0.57
CA PRO A 43 -3.78 8.95 0.01
C PRO A 43 -2.29 8.89 0.38
N PRO A 44 -1.82 7.76 0.94
CA PRO A 44 -0.43 7.65 1.31
C PRO A 44 0.43 7.52 0.04
N ALA A 45 1.67 7.99 0.11
CA ALA A 45 2.64 7.87 -0.97
C ALA A 45 3.93 7.22 -0.47
N CYS A 46 4.35 6.11 -1.08
CA CYS A 46 5.61 5.48 -0.71
C CYS A 46 6.80 6.36 -1.10
N ASP A 47 8.00 6.03 -0.59
CA ASP A 47 9.21 6.72 -1.01
C ASP A 47 9.44 6.53 -2.52
N ARG A 48 9.38 7.64 -3.27
CA ARG A 48 9.53 7.63 -4.74
C ARG A 48 10.85 7.00 -5.20
N LYS A 49 11.91 7.10 -4.38
CA LYS A 49 13.22 6.51 -4.70
C LYS A 49 13.17 4.99 -4.80
N MET A 50 12.18 4.36 -4.18
CA MET A 50 11.96 2.92 -4.23
C MET A 50 11.15 2.48 -5.46
N LEU A 51 10.42 3.40 -6.11
CA LEU A 51 9.64 3.10 -7.31
C LEU A 51 10.35 3.48 -8.62
N GLU A 52 11.28 4.43 -8.58
CA GLU A 52 11.78 5.10 -9.77
C GLU A 52 13.31 5.01 -9.96
N GLY A 53 13.72 5.09 -11.22
CA GLY A 53 15.10 5.33 -11.62
C GLY A 53 16.10 4.19 -11.35
N ILE A 54 17.38 4.53 -11.42
CA ILE A 54 18.50 3.61 -11.11
C ILE A 54 18.49 3.23 -9.63
N THR A 55 17.95 4.10 -8.78
CA THR A 55 17.77 3.86 -7.34
C THR A 55 16.84 2.70 -7.06
N GLN A 56 15.75 2.47 -7.81
CA GLN A 56 14.90 1.28 -7.63
C GLN A 56 15.67 -0.04 -7.79
N LYS A 57 16.56 -0.12 -8.80
CA LYS A 57 17.39 -1.32 -9.04
C LYS A 57 18.40 -1.58 -7.93
N LEU A 58 18.78 -0.53 -7.19
CA LEU A 58 19.73 -0.60 -6.08
C LEU A 58 19.03 -0.76 -4.72
N LEU A 59 17.84 -0.18 -4.55
CA LEU A 59 17.06 -0.12 -3.30
C LEU A 59 15.96 -1.18 -3.19
N GLY A 60 15.72 -1.99 -4.23
CA GLY A 60 15.36 -3.39 -4.00
C GLY A 60 13.88 -3.75 -3.85
N ALA A 61 12.93 -2.93 -4.32
CA ALA A 61 11.55 -3.41 -4.46
C ALA A 61 11.47 -4.44 -5.59
N THR A 62 10.94 -5.64 -5.30
CA THR A 62 10.74 -6.68 -6.33
C THR A 62 9.71 -6.20 -7.35
N GLN A 63 9.78 -6.75 -8.57
CA GLN A 63 8.78 -6.44 -9.61
C GLN A 63 7.35 -6.77 -9.16
N GLU A 64 7.22 -7.81 -8.33
CA GLU A 64 5.97 -8.17 -7.65
C GLU A 64 5.48 -7.05 -6.73
N ALA A 65 6.33 -6.53 -5.84
CA ALA A 65 5.96 -5.43 -4.93
C ALA A 65 5.55 -4.16 -5.68
N ILE A 66 6.27 -3.83 -6.78
CA ILE A 66 5.91 -2.69 -7.64
C ILE A 66 4.54 -2.89 -8.29
N THR A 67 4.27 -4.11 -8.76
CA THR A 67 2.99 -4.43 -9.43
C THR A 67 1.84 -4.39 -8.42
N ALA A 68 2.04 -5.00 -7.25
CA ALA A 68 1.09 -4.98 -6.14
C ALA A 68 0.81 -3.53 -5.70
N TYR A 69 1.84 -2.68 -5.59
CA TYR A 69 1.65 -1.28 -5.21
C TYR A 69 0.81 -0.52 -6.24
N LYS A 70 1.09 -0.69 -7.54
CA LYS A 70 0.31 -0.07 -8.62
C LYS A 70 -1.16 -0.51 -8.61
N GLN A 71 -1.44 -1.77 -8.30
CA GLN A 71 -2.80 -2.29 -8.20
C GLN A 71 -3.50 -1.73 -6.96
N MET A 72 -2.84 -1.81 -5.80
CA MET A 72 -3.33 -1.28 -4.54
C MET A 72 -3.64 0.22 -4.64
N SER A 73 -2.77 1.02 -5.26
CA SER A 73 -2.94 2.47 -5.37
C SER A 73 -4.12 2.90 -6.25
N GLN A 74 -4.71 1.98 -7.02
CA GLN A 74 -5.90 2.22 -7.84
C GLN A 74 -7.20 1.89 -7.10
N THR A 75 -7.12 1.33 -5.89
CA THR A 75 -8.30 0.97 -5.09
C THR A 75 -8.92 2.21 -4.44
N GLN A 76 -10.22 2.12 -4.16
CA GLN A 76 -10.95 3.19 -3.48
C GLN A 76 -10.46 3.35 -2.04
N GLU A 77 -10.19 2.24 -1.35
CA GLU A 77 -9.75 2.21 0.04
C GLU A 77 -8.39 2.86 0.23
N PHE A 78 -7.50 2.75 -0.76
CA PHE A 78 -6.21 3.45 -0.76
C PHE A 78 -6.35 4.94 -1.11
N SER A 79 -7.27 5.28 -2.02
CA SER A 79 -7.51 6.66 -2.47
C SER A 79 -8.33 7.49 -1.47
N THR A 80 -9.00 6.84 -0.53
CA THR A 80 -9.83 7.49 0.51
C THR A 80 -9.58 6.84 1.88
N PRO A 81 -8.37 6.96 2.45
CA PRO A 81 -8.05 6.41 3.76
C PRO A 81 -8.81 7.16 4.86
N VAL A 82 -8.98 6.47 5.98
CA VAL A 82 -9.54 7.09 7.21
C VAL A 82 -8.46 7.83 8.00
N SER A 83 -8.86 8.69 8.93
CA SER A 83 -7.97 9.43 9.85
C SER A 83 -8.35 9.18 11.29
#